data_AF-A0A7W1B2N7-F1
#
_entry.id   AF-A0A7W1B2N7-F1
#
_cell.length_a   1.000
_cell.length_b   1.000
_cell.length_c   1.000
_cell.angle_alpha   90.00
_cell.angle_beta   90.00
_cell.angle_gamma   90.00
#
_symmetry.space_group_name_H-M   'P 1'
#
loop_
_entity.id
_entity.type
_entity.pdbx_description
1 polymer ?
#
loop_
_entity_poly.entity_id
_entity_poly.type
_entity_poly.pdbx_seq_one_letter_code
_entity_poly.pdbx_strand_id
1 'polypeptide(L)'
;MAETGQHQASAGAHDVTRSDPAAHGDLTHAGADHAPAERPEDWGWHHEWRRSTPVIGWLFVIALLLLIVGNHEGNVENLYLIGAAAVMAFMLIRSRIARRNAWRD
;
A
#
# COMPACT_ATOMS: atom_id res chain seq x y z
N MET A 1 4.08 29.46 -82.56
CA MET A 1 3.90 30.90 -82.35
C MET A 1 2.86 31.06 -81.25
N ALA A 2 3.25 31.79 -80.19
CA ALA A 2 2.46 32.29 -79.06
C ALA A 2 1.92 31.30 -78.01
N GLU A 3 2.64 31.29 -76.88
CA GLU A 3 2.15 31.38 -75.50
C GLU A 3 0.69 31.83 -75.32
N THR A 4 -0.03 31.19 -74.41
CA THR A 4 -1.18 31.80 -73.70
C THR A 4 -1.07 31.40 -72.24
N GLY A 5 -0.60 32.33 -71.43
CA GLY A 5 -0.64 32.21 -69.98
C GLY A 5 -2.07 32.33 -69.48
N GLN A 6 -2.43 31.52 -68.47
CA GLN A 6 -3.49 31.89 -67.56
C GLN A 6 -3.05 31.59 -66.13
N HIS A 7 -2.81 32.69 -65.43
CA HIS A 7 -2.84 32.79 -63.99
C HIS A 7 -4.19 32.30 -63.47
N GLN A 8 -4.17 31.48 -62.41
CA GLN A 8 -5.33 31.37 -61.53
C GLN A 8 -4.87 31.54 -60.08
N ALA A 9 -5.11 32.74 -59.57
CA ALA A 9 -5.18 33.03 -58.15
C ALA A 9 -6.66 33.29 -57.82
N SER A 10 -7.22 32.52 -56.89
CA SER A 10 -8.43 32.83 -56.12
C SER A 10 -8.56 31.74 -55.05
N ALA A 11 -8.04 31.91 -53.84
CA ALA A 11 -8.68 32.63 -52.73
C ALA A 11 -10.04 32.05 -52.32
N GLY A 12 -10.05 31.38 -51.16
CA GLY A 12 -11.18 31.39 -50.22
C GLY A 12 -12.19 30.25 -50.32
N ALA A 13 -12.06 29.27 -49.42
CA ALA A 13 -13.20 28.65 -48.74
C ALA A 13 -12.72 27.94 -47.48
N HIS A 14 -12.92 28.59 -46.34
CA HIS A 14 -12.80 27.98 -45.03
C HIS A 14 -13.97 26.99 -44.87
N ASP A 15 -13.72 25.70 -45.05
CA ASP A 15 -14.67 24.65 -44.65
C ASP A 15 -14.27 24.14 -43.24
N VAL A 16 -14.57 24.96 -42.24
CA VAL A 16 -14.45 24.63 -40.81
C VAL A 16 -15.76 24.00 -40.34
N THR A 17 -16.33 23.02 -41.04
CA THR A 17 -17.45 22.22 -40.48
C THR A 17 -17.65 20.86 -41.15
N ARG A 18 -16.63 20.00 -41.16
CA ARG A 18 -16.89 18.55 -41.17
C ARG A 18 -16.63 17.97 -39.79
N SER A 19 -17.61 18.16 -38.90
CA SER A 19 -17.70 17.41 -37.65
C SER A 19 -18.09 15.98 -38.02
N ASP A 20 -17.09 15.11 -38.21
CA ASP A 20 -17.32 13.70 -38.49
C ASP A 20 -17.88 13.05 -37.20
N PRO A 21 -19.16 12.61 -37.15
CA PRO A 21 -19.72 12.00 -35.94
C PRO A 21 -19.07 10.64 -35.62
N ALA A 22 -18.36 10.06 -36.59
CA ALA A 22 -17.57 8.85 -36.43
C ALA A 22 -16.23 9.07 -35.69
N ALA A 23 -15.77 10.32 -35.52
CA ALA A 23 -14.60 10.64 -34.72
C ALA A 23 -14.86 10.53 -33.21
N HIS A 24 -16.13 10.44 -32.80
CA HIS A 24 -16.53 9.96 -31.48
C HIS A 24 -16.58 8.42 -31.46
N GLY A 25 -15.58 7.79 -32.08
CA GLY A 25 -15.31 6.38 -31.91
C GLY A 25 -14.85 6.16 -30.48
N ASP A 26 -15.78 5.69 -29.67
CA ASP A 26 -15.60 4.80 -28.54
C ASP A 26 -14.14 4.71 -28.01
N LEU A 27 -13.79 5.65 -27.13
CA LEU A 27 -12.56 5.56 -26.34
C LEU A 27 -12.71 4.60 -25.16
N THR A 28 -13.75 3.74 -25.12
CA THR A 28 -13.82 2.68 -24.12
C THR A 28 -12.85 1.55 -24.49
N HIS A 29 -11.61 1.75 -24.07
CA HIS A 29 -10.62 0.73 -23.78
C HIS A 29 -10.46 -0.35 -24.87
N ALA A 30 -9.84 0.06 -25.98
CA ALA A 30 -9.05 -0.87 -26.78
C ALA A 30 -8.16 -1.69 -25.84
N GLY A 31 -8.39 -3.00 -25.77
CA GLY A 31 -7.57 -3.93 -25.01
C GLY A 31 -7.28 -3.45 -23.60
N ALA A 32 -8.24 -3.53 -22.69
CA ALA A 32 -7.86 -3.73 -21.30
C ALA A 32 -7.43 -5.20 -21.17
N ASP A 33 -6.29 -5.56 -21.76
CA ASP A 33 -5.41 -6.54 -21.14
C ASP A 33 -5.28 -6.06 -19.70
N HIS A 34 -6.00 -6.74 -18.81
CA HIS A 34 -5.93 -6.47 -17.39
C HIS A 34 -4.47 -6.66 -17.02
N ALA A 35 -3.70 -5.56 -16.98
CA ALA A 35 -2.41 -5.54 -16.33
C ALA A 35 -2.63 -6.26 -15.00
N PRO A 36 -1.79 -7.26 -14.65
CA PRO A 36 -2.00 -8.03 -13.43
C PRO A 36 -2.24 -7.02 -12.32
N ALA A 37 -3.42 -7.12 -11.67
CA ALA A 37 -3.83 -6.14 -10.68
C ALA A 37 -2.67 -5.94 -9.70
N GLU A 38 -2.20 -4.70 -9.59
CA GLU A 38 -1.04 -4.35 -8.77
C GLU A 38 -1.27 -4.91 -7.38
N ARG A 39 -0.40 -5.84 -6.97
CA ARG A 39 -0.60 -6.59 -5.75
C ARG A 39 0.04 -5.80 -4.62
N PRO A 40 -0.45 -5.94 -3.38
CA PRO A 40 0.20 -5.34 -2.24
C PRO A 40 1.69 -5.69 -2.18
N GLU A 41 2.11 -6.86 -2.67
CA GLU A 41 3.51 -7.31 -2.78
C GLU A 41 4.43 -6.45 -3.68
N ASP A 42 3.89 -5.60 -4.54
CA ASP A 42 4.68 -4.91 -5.58
C ASP A 42 5.34 -3.59 -5.11
N TRP A 43 4.83 -2.92 -4.07
CA TRP A 43 5.35 -1.63 -3.58
C TRP A 43 6.45 -1.73 -2.50
N GLY A 44 7.00 -2.92 -2.28
CA GLY A 44 8.31 -3.10 -1.64
C GLY A 44 8.35 -3.21 -0.11
N TRP A 45 7.26 -2.95 0.62
CA TRP A 45 7.21 -3.20 2.07
C TRP A 45 6.60 -4.57 2.41
N HIS A 46 7.43 -5.62 2.26
CA HIS A 46 7.03 -7.02 2.52
C HIS A 46 8.00 -7.68 3.46
N HIS A 47 7.80 -7.46 4.75
CA HIS A 47 8.62 -8.06 5.77
C HIS A 47 7.78 -8.87 6.75
N GLU A 48 7.60 -10.15 6.42
CA GLU A 48 6.95 -11.10 7.32
C GLU A 48 7.96 -11.64 8.35
N TRP A 49 8.15 -10.91 9.45
CA TRP A 49 9.15 -11.24 10.48
C TRP A 49 8.62 -12.31 11.45
N ARG A 50 8.36 -13.52 10.97
CA ARG A 50 7.86 -14.63 11.81
C ARG A 50 8.79 -14.97 12.97
N ARG A 51 10.12 -14.87 12.77
CA ARG A 51 11.11 -15.26 13.78
C ARG A 51 11.51 -14.14 14.73
N SER A 52 11.45 -12.89 14.28
CA SER A 52 11.87 -11.72 15.08
C SER A 52 10.73 -11.14 15.93
N THR A 53 9.47 -11.35 15.55
CA THR A 53 8.29 -10.87 16.30
C THR A 53 8.31 -11.26 17.79
N PRO A 54 8.64 -12.51 18.18
CA PRO A 54 8.71 -12.86 19.59
C PRO A 54 9.85 -12.15 20.34
N VAL A 55 10.99 -11.90 19.68
CA VAL A 55 12.15 -11.24 20.31
C VAL A 55 11.82 -9.78 20.61
N ILE A 56 11.23 -9.09 19.64
CA ILE A 56 10.76 -7.71 19.80
C ILE A 56 9.71 -7.63 20.90
N GLY A 57 8.76 -8.57 20.96
CA GLY A 57 7.77 -8.61 22.03
C GLY A 57 8.40 -8.74 23.42
N TRP A 58 9.41 -9.59 23.60
CA TRP A 58 10.13 -9.68 24.88
C TRP A 58 10.93 -8.42 25.21
N LEU A 59 11.48 -7.72 24.21
CA LEU A 59 12.13 -6.43 24.41
C LEU A 59 11.16 -5.41 25.02
N PHE A 60 9.92 -5.33 24.51
CA PHE A 60 8.89 -4.45 25.08
C PHE A 60 8.50 -4.84 26.51
N VAL A 61 8.38 -6.13 26.81
CA VAL A 61 8.12 -6.60 28.18
C VAL A 61 9.23 -6.13 29.13
N ILE A 62 10.49 -6.29 28.73
CA ILE A 62 11.64 -5.85 29.54
C ILE A 62 11.63 -4.33 29.70
N ALA A 63 11.38 -3.58 28.62
CA ALA A 63 11.30 -2.12 28.67
C ALA A 63 10.22 -1.63 29.64
N LEU A 64 9.02 -2.22 29.63
CA LEU A 64 7.94 -1.89 30.56
C LEU A 64 8.34 -2.16 32.03
N LEU A 65 9.06 -3.25 32.30
CA LEU A 65 9.53 -3.56 33.64
C LEU A 65 10.66 -2.63 34.10
N LEU A 66 11.53 -2.19 33.18
CA LEU A 66 12.56 -1.20 33.48
C LEU A 66 11.96 0.16 33.84
N LEU A 67 10.82 0.52 33.25
CA LEU A 67 10.13 1.78 33.57
C LEU A 67 9.63 1.84 35.02
N ILE A 68 9.51 0.71 35.73
CA ILE A 68 9.15 0.67 37.16
C ILE A 68 10.30 1.23 38.03
N VAL A 69 11.53 1.20 37.53
CA VAL A 69 12.71 1.66 38.26
C VAL A 69 12.79 3.18 38.14
N GLY A 70 12.26 3.91 39.12
CA GLY A 70 12.24 5.36 39.10
C GLY A 70 11.56 5.99 40.31
N ASN A 71 11.30 7.30 40.22
CA ASN A 71 10.69 8.12 41.28
C ASN A 71 9.15 7.95 41.35
N HIS A 72 8.67 6.72 41.50
CA HIS A 72 7.24 6.45 41.61
C HIS A 72 6.78 6.63 43.07
N GLU A 73 6.11 7.76 43.36
CA GLU A 73 5.45 7.93 44.67
C GLU A 73 4.09 7.20 44.74
N GLY A 74 3.45 7.01 43.59
CA GLY A 74 2.16 6.31 43.49
C GLY A 74 2.30 4.90 42.90
N ASN A 75 1.72 3.91 43.57
CA ASN A 75 1.74 2.51 43.10
C ASN A 75 0.81 2.23 41.90
N VAL A 76 0.00 3.20 41.48
CA VAL A 76 -0.96 3.03 40.37
C VAL A 76 -0.24 2.85 39.04
N GLU A 77 0.80 3.63 38.77
CA GLU A 77 1.61 3.51 37.55
C GLU A 77 2.25 2.12 37.46
N ASN A 78 2.83 1.63 38.56
CA ASN A 78 3.40 0.29 38.66
C ASN A 78 2.38 -0.79 38.30
N LEU A 79 1.12 -0.65 38.73
CA LEU A 79 0.08 -1.61 38.42
C LEU A 79 -0.23 -1.67 36.92
N TYR A 80 -0.27 -0.52 36.24
CA TYR A 80 -0.47 -0.46 34.79
C TYR A 80 0.74 -1.01 34.02
N LEU A 81 1.96 -0.68 34.43
CA LEU A 81 3.19 -1.19 33.80
C LEU A 81 3.31 -2.71 33.95
N ILE A 82 3.12 -3.23 35.16
CA ILE A 82 3.15 -4.67 35.46
C ILE A 82 2.01 -5.38 34.73
N GLY A 83 0.79 -4.81 34.77
CA GLY A 83 -0.37 -5.37 34.09
C GLY A 83 -0.17 -5.49 32.57
N ALA A 84 0.32 -4.42 31.94
CA ALA A 84 0.63 -4.42 30.51
C ALA A 84 1.74 -5.43 30.16
N ALA A 85 2.82 -5.46 30.95
CA ALA A 85 3.91 -6.41 30.78
C ALA A 85 3.42 -7.87 30.91
N ALA A 86 2.55 -8.16 31.89
CA ALA A 86 1.99 -9.48 32.12
C ALA A 86 1.10 -9.94 30.95
N VAL A 87 0.22 -9.08 30.44
CA VAL A 87 -0.64 -9.39 29.28
C VAL A 87 0.21 -9.68 28.04
N MET A 88 1.23 -8.86 27.77
CA MET A 88 2.16 -9.06 26.66
C MET A 88 2.92 -10.38 26.78
N ALA A 89 3.51 -10.66 27.95
CA ALA A 89 4.22 -11.90 28.21
C ALA A 89 3.30 -13.12 28.04
N PHE A 90 2.06 -13.05 28.53
CA PHE A 90 1.06 -14.10 28.34
C PHE A 90 0.77 -14.37 26.87
N MET A 91 0.53 -13.33 26.06
CA MET A 91 0.30 -13.47 24.62
C MET A 91 1.50 -14.12 23.90
N LEU A 92 2.72 -13.71 24.25
CA LEU A 92 3.96 -14.28 23.70
C LEU A 92 4.07 -15.77 24.02
N ILE A 93 3.83 -16.16 25.27
CA ILE A 93 3.85 -17.55 25.73
C ILE A 93 2.75 -18.37 25.04
N ARG A 94 1.51 -17.86 24.98
CA ARG A 94 0.41 -18.53 24.28
C ARG A 94 0.71 -18.72 22.80
N SER A 95 1.30 -17.72 22.14
CA SER A 95 1.72 -17.85 20.74
C SER A 95 2.78 -18.93 20.54
N ARG A 96 3.74 -19.04 21.48
CA ARG A 96 4.78 -20.09 21.47
C ARG A 96 4.15 -21.47 21.61
N ILE A 97 3.18 -21.64 22.51
CA ILE A 97 2.48 -22.91 22.73
C ILE A 97 1.64 -23.27 21.50
N ALA A 98 0.87 -22.34 20.94
CA ALA A 98 0.06 -22.58 19.75
C ALA A 98 0.89 -23.09 18.57
N ARG A 99 2.07 -22.50 18.32
CA ARG A 99 2.99 -22.95 17.27
C ARG A 99 3.54 -24.36 17.49
N ARG A 100 3.61 -24.83 18.74
CA ARG A 100 4.08 -26.19 19.05
C ARG A 100 2.99 -27.23 18.80
N ASN A 101 1.72 -26.84 18.89
CA ASN A 101 0.58 -27.73 18.76
C ASN A 101 -0.02 -27.75 17.35
N ALA A 102 0.49 -26.93 16.42
CA ALA A 102 0.01 -26.80 15.04
C ALA A 102 0.07 -28.09 14.18
N TRP A 103 0.65 -29.18 14.70
CA TRP A 103 0.74 -30.48 14.03
C TRP A 103 -0.35 -31.46 14.47
N ARG A 104 -1.25 -31.03 15.37
CA ARG A 104 -2.26 -31.87 16.03
C ARG A 104 -3.69 -31.58 15.54
N ASP A 105 -3.81 -30.75 14.52
CA ASP A 105 -5.02 -30.39 13.78
C ASP A 105 -4.80 -30.70 12.30
#